data_AF-A0A1J9QMY7-F1
#
_entry.id   AF-A0A1J9QMY7-F1
#
_cell.length_a   1.000
_cell.length_b   1.000
_cell.length_c   1.000
_cell.angle_alpha   90.00
_cell.angle_beta   90.00
_cell.angle_gamma   90.00
#
_symmetry.space_group_name_H-M   'P 1'
#
loop_
_entity.id
_entity.type
_entity.pdbx_description
1 polymer ?
#
loop_
_entity_poly.entity_id
_entity_poly.type
_entity_poly.pdbx_seq_one_letter_code
_entity_poly.pdbx_strand_id
1 'polypeptide(L)'
;MGKLIKNHWARLIILTAAAHQCAAGVHGFFWPKVFWDFLTKNLDGAVKPVPVLQILNLLFGVLCLAWEWPLKPLAGTAMHRSIEIRLLVFPVSTLCAILLYQGTNSALYYLIGMVVYFWAYSEGEVVCAEPWTLPKRVRRSQLKV
;
A
#
# COMPACT_ATOMS: atom_id res chain seq x y z
N MET A 1 -6.46 -29.36 -0.82
CA MET A 1 -7.21 -28.09 -0.98
C MET A 1 -6.23 -26.95 -0.76
N GLY A 2 -6.11 -26.01 -1.70
CA GLY A 2 -5.14 -24.92 -1.62
C GLY A 2 -5.45 -23.97 -0.46
N LYS A 3 -4.47 -23.65 0.39
CA LYS A 3 -4.62 -22.60 1.39
C LYS A 3 -4.51 -21.22 0.70
N LEU A 4 -5.38 -20.29 1.08
CA LEU A 4 -5.27 -18.89 0.70
C LEU A 4 -3.99 -18.31 1.32
N ILE A 5 -3.15 -17.66 0.50
CA ILE A 5 -1.93 -16.98 0.97
C ILE A 5 -2.28 -15.51 1.12
N LYS A 6 -2.49 -15.10 2.37
CA LYS A 6 -3.04 -13.78 2.68
C LYS A 6 -2.06 -12.69 2.30
N ASN A 7 -0.76 -12.92 2.40
CA ASN A 7 0.25 -11.98 1.93
C ASN A 7 0.12 -11.66 0.43
N HIS A 8 -0.09 -12.66 -0.42
CA HIS A 8 -0.27 -12.43 -1.86
C HIS A 8 -1.58 -11.70 -2.15
N TRP A 9 -2.63 -12.03 -1.40
CA TRP A 9 -3.91 -11.37 -1.53
C TRP A 9 -3.84 -9.90 -1.08
N ALA A 10 -3.24 -9.62 0.07
CA ALA A 10 -2.99 -8.27 0.57
C ALA A 10 -2.17 -7.46 -0.44
N ARG A 11 -1.11 -8.04 -1.00
CA ARG A 11 -0.29 -7.40 -2.04
C ARG A 11 -1.11 -6.97 -3.26
N LEU A 12 -1.99 -7.83 -3.77
CA LEU A 12 -2.84 -7.50 -4.92
C LEU A 12 -3.80 -6.34 -4.59
N ILE A 13 -4.36 -6.33 -3.38
CA ILE A 13 -5.22 -5.23 -2.93
C ILE A 13 -4.43 -3.93 -2.85
N ILE A 14 -3.23 -3.94 -2.26
CA ILE A 14 -2.39 -2.75 -2.12
C ILE A 14 -1.90 -2.25 -3.48
N LEU A 15 -1.54 -3.14 -4.42
CA LEU A 15 -1.21 -2.74 -5.79
C LEU A 15 -2.39 -2.02 -6.47
N THR A 16 -3.61 -2.52 -6.26
CA THR A 16 -4.83 -1.87 -6.74
C THR A 16 -5.05 -0.52 -6.07
N ALA A 17 -4.85 -0.43 -4.75
CA ALA A 17 -4.95 0.79 -3.98
C ALA A 17 -3.96 1.86 -4.47
N ALA A 18 -2.71 1.47 -4.72
CA ALA A 18 -1.65 2.35 -5.17
C ALA A 18 -1.85 2.84 -6.61
N ALA A 19 -2.33 1.98 -7.52
CA ALA A 19 -2.76 2.40 -8.85
C ALA A 19 -3.89 3.44 -8.81
N HIS A 20 -4.89 3.22 -7.95
CA HIS A 20 -5.94 4.20 -7.71
C HIS A 20 -5.42 5.49 -7.09
N GLN A 21 -4.42 5.42 -6.20
CA GLN A 21 -3.81 6.61 -5.59
C GLN A 21 -3.10 7.48 -6.63
N CYS A 22 -2.35 6.86 -7.56
CA CYS A 22 -1.73 7.56 -8.67
C CYS A 22 -2.77 8.25 -9.56
N ALA A 23 -3.83 7.52 -9.94
CA ALA A 23 -4.91 8.07 -10.74
C ALA A 23 -5.63 9.23 -10.02
N ALA A 24 -5.88 9.09 -8.71
CA ALA A 24 -6.47 10.14 -7.89
C ALA A 24 -5.57 11.38 -7.80
N GLY A 25 -4.25 11.19 -7.61
CA GLY A 25 -3.27 12.28 -7.60
C GLY A 25 -3.28 13.07 -8.91
N VAL A 26 -3.25 12.37 -10.05
CA VAL A 26 -3.34 12.99 -11.38
C VAL A 26 -4.66 13.76 -11.55
N HIS A 27 -5.80 13.13 -11.22
CA HIS A 27 -7.11 13.74 -11.36
C HIS A 27 -7.30 14.95 -10.42
N GLY A 28 -6.64 14.92 -9.26
CA GLY A 28 -6.62 16.00 -8.30
C GLY A 28 -5.93 17.27 -8.80
N PHE A 29 -5.09 17.21 -9.84
CA PHE A 29 -4.53 18.42 -10.47
C PHE A 29 -5.60 19.17 -11.29
N PHE A 30 -6.50 18.45 -11.94
CA PHE A 30 -7.57 19.03 -12.76
C PHE A 30 -8.77 19.49 -11.91
N TRP A 31 -9.13 18.71 -10.89
CA TRP A 31 -10.21 19.05 -9.96
C TRP A 31 -9.73 19.02 -8.51
N PRO A 32 -9.00 20.06 -8.07
CA PRO A 32 -8.40 20.08 -6.75
C PRO A 32 -9.51 20.27 -5.71
N LYS A 33 -9.86 19.20 -5.00
CA LYS A 33 -10.85 19.19 -3.90
C LYS A 33 -10.36 18.36 -2.72
N VAL A 34 -10.42 18.94 -1.52
CA VAL A 34 -10.26 18.20 -0.26
C VAL A 34 -11.50 17.34 -0.04
N PHE A 35 -11.34 16.17 0.56
CA PHE A 35 -12.47 15.30 0.86
C PHE A 35 -13.52 15.98 1.78
N TRP A 36 -13.05 16.67 2.82
CA TRP A 36 -13.88 17.38 3.81
C TRP A 36 -14.31 18.80 3.41
N ASP A 37 -14.24 19.13 2.12
CA ASP A 37 -14.61 20.46 1.61
C ASP A 37 -16.09 20.83 1.90
N PHE A 38 -16.94 19.84 2.22
CA PHE A 38 -18.32 20.05 2.66
C PHE A 38 -18.45 20.44 4.14
N LEU A 39 -17.45 20.16 4.98
CA LEU A 39 -17.46 20.39 6.42
C LEU A 39 -16.56 21.57 6.82
N THR A 40 -15.42 21.75 6.15
CA THR A 40 -14.47 22.84 6.44
C THR A 40 -13.66 23.23 5.22
N LYS A 41 -13.30 24.52 5.13
CA LYS A 41 -12.42 25.10 4.08
C LYS A 41 -10.98 25.34 4.55
N ASN A 42 -10.68 25.06 5.82
CA ASN A 42 -9.36 25.34 6.41
C ASN A 42 -8.22 24.53 5.75
N LEU A 43 -8.55 23.42 5.08
CA LEU A 43 -7.62 22.51 4.43
C LEU A 43 -7.38 22.83 2.95
N ASP A 44 -8.08 23.82 2.39
CA ASP A 44 -8.02 24.12 0.95
C ASP A 44 -6.62 24.55 0.51
N GLY A 45 -5.86 25.17 1.41
CA GLY A 45 -4.46 25.57 1.19
C GLY A 45 -3.53 24.42 0.80
N ALA A 46 -3.88 23.17 1.16
CA ALA A 46 -3.10 21.98 0.82
C ALA A 46 -3.35 21.46 -0.61
N VAL A 47 -4.39 21.99 -1.28
CA VAL A 47 -4.89 21.54 -2.58
C VAL A 47 -4.82 22.66 -3.63
N LYS A 48 -5.05 23.92 -3.23
CA LYS A 48 -4.85 25.14 -4.03
C LYS A 48 -4.36 26.29 -3.13
N PRO A 49 -3.51 27.21 -3.62
CA PRO A 49 -2.94 27.27 -4.98
C PRO A 49 -1.77 26.30 -5.19
N VAL A 50 -1.15 25.80 -4.11
CA VAL A 50 -0.04 24.85 -4.18
C VAL A 50 -0.61 23.42 -4.07
N PRO A 51 -0.44 22.55 -5.09
CA PRO A 51 -1.04 21.22 -5.12
C PRO A 51 -0.22 20.20 -4.30
N VAL A 52 -0.03 20.45 -3.01
CA VAL A 52 0.81 19.62 -2.13
C VAL A 52 0.22 18.22 -2.00
N LEU A 53 -1.09 18.11 -1.77
CA LEU A 53 -1.75 16.81 -1.58
C LEU A 53 -1.73 15.92 -2.83
N GLN A 54 -1.79 16.51 -4.02
CA GLN A 54 -1.71 15.79 -5.29
C GLN A 54 -0.31 15.22 -5.51
N ILE A 55 0.72 16.04 -5.26
CA ILE A 55 2.12 15.62 -5.35
C ILE A 55 2.38 14.49 -4.36
N LEU A 56 1.96 14.64 -3.10
CA LEU A 56 2.13 13.60 -2.08
C LEU A 56 1.41 12.30 -2.48
N ASN A 57 0.15 12.37 -2.95
CA ASN A 57 -0.56 11.16 -3.38
C ASN A 57 0.09 10.48 -4.58
N LEU A 58 0.62 11.25 -5.54
CA LEU A 58 1.34 10.69 -6.67
C LEU A 58 2.64 10.02 -6.22
N LEU A 59 3.41 10.67 -5.34
CA LEU A 59 4.64 10.11 -4.79
C LEU A 59 4.37 8.84 -3.99
N PHE A 60 3.43 8.86 -3.04
CA PHE A 60 3.08 7.69 -2.24
C PHE A 60 2.48 6.56 -3.08
N GLY A 61 1.67 6.87 -4.09
CA GLY A 61 1.14 5.88 -5.03
C GLY A 61 2.25 5.18 -5.81
N VAL A 62 3.20 5.95 -6.37
CA VAL A 62 4.35 5.39 -7.09
C VAL A 62 5.26 4.59 -6.16
N LEU A 63 5.53 5.08 -4.96
CA LEU A 63 6.34 4.36 -3.96
C LEU A 63 5.67 3.05 -3.52
N CYS A 64 4.38 3.05 -3.24
CA CYS A 64 3.64 1.84 -2.86
C CYS A 64 3.58 0.84 -4.03
N LEU A 65 3.38 1.32 -5.26
CA LEU A 65 3.49 0.49 -6.47
C LEU A 65 4.88 -0.11 -6.59
N ALA A 66 5.95 0.68 -6.48
CA ALA A 66 7.32 0.19 -6.60
C ALA A 66 7.74 -0.76 -5.47
N TRP A 67 7.16 -0.61 -4.28
CA TRP A 67 7.42 -1.50 -3.15
C TRP A 67 6.71 -2.84 -3.32
N GLU A 68 5.42 -2.82 -3.67
CA GLU A 68 4.65 -4.05 -3.80
C GLU A 68 4.79 -4.73 -5.16
N TRP A 69 5.18 -3.97 -6.19
CA TRP A 69 5.62 -4.51 -7.46
C TRP A 69 7.11 -4.78 -7.34
N PRO A 70 7.51 -6.04 -7.19
CA PRO A 70 8.88 -6.37 -6.85
C PRO A 70 9.77 -6.26 -8.07
N LEU A 71 10.18 -5.02 -8.35
CA LEU A 71 11.22 -4.70 -9.31
C LEU A 71 12.50 -5.40 -8.87
N LYS A 72 13.22 -6.01 -9.82
CA LYS A 72 14.47 -6.74 -9.58
C LYS A 72 15.45 -6.03 -8.61
N PRO A 73 15.65 -4.69 -8.63
CA PRO A 73 16.53 -4.03 -7.66
C PRO A 73 15.99 -3.94 -6.22
N LEU A 74 14.66 -3.98 -6.02
CA LEU A 74 14.03 -3.85 -4.69
C LEU A 74 13.64 -5.20 -4.08
N ALA A 75 13.48 -6.22 -4.93
CA ALA A 75 13.14 -7.58 -4.53
C ALA A 75 14.20 -8.16 -3.59
N GLY A 76 13.77 -8.66 -2.43
CA GLY A 76 14.63 -9.32 -1.45
C GLY A 76 15.32 -8.41 -0.44
N THR A 77 15.13 -7.08 -0.49
CA THR A 77 15.59 -6.20 0.60
C THR A 77 14.91 -6.54 1.93
N ALA A 78 15.56 -6.24 3.07
CA ALA A 78 14.98 -6.52 4.40
C ALA A 78 13.65 -5.78 4.60
N MET A 79 13.57 -4.54 4.09
CA MET A 79 12.33 -3.74 4.12
C MET A 79 11.23 -4.34 3.22
N HIS A 80 11.59 -4.89 2.05
CA HIS A 80 10.63 -5.60 1.20
C HIS A 80 10.11 -6.90 1.83
N ARG A 81 10.84 -7.54 2.75
CA ARG A 81 10.39 -8.78 3.39
C ARG A 81 9.56 -8.58 4.66
N SER A 82 9.65 -7.41 5.29
CA SER A 82 8.91 -7.14 6.53
C SER A 82 7.45 -6.76 6.27
N ILE A 83 6.53 -7.46 6.92
CA ILE A 83 5.11 -7.09 6.96
C ILE A 83 4.88 -5.95 7.95
N GLU A 84 5.68 -5.88 9.02
CA GLU A 84 5.58 -4.85 10.06
C GLU A 84 5.81 -3.46 9.47
N ILE A 85 6.86 -3.30 8.64
CA ILE A 85 7.16 -2.02 8.00
C ILE A 85 6.01 -1.59 7.08
N ARG A 86 5.38 -2.53 6.37
CA ARG A 86 4.20 -2.24 5.55
C ARG A 86 3.03 -1.72 6.38
N LEU A 87 2.75 -2.36 7.51
CA LEU A 87 1.70 -1.95 8.44
C LEU A 87 1.99 -0.59 9.10
N LEU A 88 3.25 -0.14 9.14
CA LEU A 88 3.61 1.20 9.60
C LEU A 88 3.53 2.27 8.51
N VAL A 89 3.87 1.93 7.26
CA VAL A 89 3.92 2.89 6.14
C VAL A 89 2.56 3.10 5.49
N PHE A 90 1.76 2.04 5.30
CA PHE A 90 0.46 2.15 4.63
C PHE A 90 -0.57 3.03 5.34
N PRO A 91 -0.61 3.16 6.69
CA PRO A 91 -1.47 4.14 7.34
C PRO A 91 -1.18 5.57 6.89
N VAL A 92 0.09 5.93 6.69
CA VAL A 92 0.48 7.27 6.20
C VAL A 92 -0.02 7.50 4.79
N SER A 93 0.16 6.51 3.90
CA SER A 93 -0.36 6.57 2.53
C SER A 93 -1.89 6.67 2.50
N THR A 94 -2.57 5.93 3.37
CA THR A 94 -4.03 5.95 3.53
C THR A 94 -4.52 7.33 3.97
N LEU A 95 -3.83 7.96 4.93
CA LEU A 95 -4.15 9.31 5.40
C LEU A 95 -3.98 10.36 4.29
N CYS A 96 -2.92 10.27 3.47
CA CYS A 96 -2.77 11.14 2.32
C CYS A 96 -3.88 10.91 1.27
N ALA A 97 -4.28 9.66 1.04
CA ALA A 97 -5.33 9.31 0.11
C ALA A 97 -6.71 9.80 0.55
N ILE A 98 -7.07 9.67 1.84
CA ILE A 98 -8.40 10.08 2.33
C ILE A 98 -8.58 11.59 2.36
N LEU A 99 -7.50 12.38 2.48
CA LEU A 99 -7.56 13.85 2.46
C LEU A 99 -7.92 14.40 1.07
N LEU A 100 -7.57 13.69 0.00
CA LEU A 100 -7.92 14.06 -1.37
C LEU A 100 -9.28 13.47 -1.75
N TYR A 101 -10.20 14.28 -2.28
CA TYR A 101 -11.56 13.82 -2.60
C TYR A 101 -11.59 12.63 -3.57
N GLN A 102 -10.70 12.62 -4.57
CA GLN A 102 -10.60 11.52 -5.53
C GLN A 102 -9.93 10.27 -4.94
N GLY A 103 -9.27 10.39 -3.79
CA GLY A 103 -8.48 9.33 -3.17
C GLY A 103 -9.26 8.41 -2.24
N THR A 104 -10.55 8.66 -1.99
CA THR A 104 -11.38 7.86 -1.06
C THR A 104 -11.39 6.36 -1.39
N ASN A 105 -11.52 6.00 -2.67
CA ASN A 105 -11.47 4.59 -3.09
C ASN A 105 -10.11 3.96 -2.81
N SER A 106 -9.03 4.69 -3.06
CA SER A 106 -7.67 4.24 -2.75
C SER A 106 -7.50 4.03 -1.24
N ALA A 107 -7.96 4.97 -0.41
CA ALA A 107 -7.91 4.87 1.04
C ALA A 107 -8.66 3.63 1.56
N LEU A 108 -9.85 3.35 1.03
CA LEU A 108 -10.62 2.14 1.39
C LEU A 108 -9.85 0.86 1.04
N TYR A 109 -9.24 0.79 -0.14
CA TYR A 109 -8.45 -0.37 -0.52
C TYR A 109 -7.19 -0.52 0.32
N TYR A 110 -6.51 0.58 0.69
CA TYR A 110 -5.40 0.51 1.64
C TYR A 110 -5.84 -0.02 3.00
N LEU A 111 -6.98 0.43 3.56
CA LEU A 111 -7.52 -0.08 4.81
C LEU A 111 -7.77 -1.59 4.76
N ILE A 112 -8.44 -2.06 3.70
CA ILE A 112 -8.71 -3.50 3.52
C ILE A 112 -7.40 -4.27 3.39
N GLY A 113 -6.47 -3.79 2.56
CA GLY A 113 -5.16 -4.43 2.37
C GLY A 113 -4.35 -4.50 3.66
N MET A 114 -4.40 -3.47 4.50
CA MET A 114 -3.78 -3.47 5.83
C MET A 114 -4.41 -4.50 6.77
N VAL A 115 -5.74 -4.64 6.79
CA VAL A 115 -6.41 -5.68 7.60
C VAL A 115 -5.96 -7.07 7.15
N VAL A 116 -5.87 -7.31 5.84
CA VAL A 116 -5.40 -8.61 5.31
C VAL A 116 -3.92 -8.84 5.63
N TYR A 117 -3.07 -7.81 5.54
CA TYR A 117 -1.66 -7.91 5.93
C TYR A 117 -1.50 -8.19 7.43
N PHE A 118 -2.32 -7.55 8.27
CA PHE A 118 -2.34 -7.81 9.71
C PHE A 118 -2.77 -9.25 10.02
N TRP A 119 -3.75 -9.77 9.27
CA TRP A 119 -4.16 -11.17 9.38
C TRP A 119 -3.04 -12.14 8.92
N ALA A 120 -2.33 -11.80 7.84
CA ALA A 120 -1.17 -12.59 7.41
C ALA A 120 -0.05 -12.58 8.48
N TYR A 121 0.16 -11.44 9.13
CA TYR A 121 1.12 -11.28 10.21
C TYR A 121 0.74 -12.10 11.45
N SER A 122 -0.53 -12.10 11.85
CA SER A 122 -1.00 -12.87 13.03
C SER A 122 -0.90 -14.38 12.84
N GLU A 123 -0.94 -14.87 11.60
CA GLU A 123 -0.71 -16.27 11.26
C GLU A 123 0.77 -16.63 11.01
N GLY A 124 1.68 -15.66 11.10
CA GLY A 124 3.11 -15.84 10.87
C GLY A 124 3.48 -16.12 9.41
N GLU A 125 2.68 -15.65 8.45
CA GLU A 125 3.03 -15.74 7.03
C GLU A 125 4.27 -14.87 6.73
N VAL A 126 5.18 -15.38 5.91
CA VAL A 126 6.40 -14.65 5.50
C VAL A 126 6.30 -14.19 4.05
N VAL A 127 6.81 -12.99 3.77
CA VAL A 127 6.94 -12.49 2.41
C VAL A 127 8.23 -13.05 1.81
N CYS A 128 8.09 -13.86 0.76
CA CYS A 128 9.23 -14.46 0.08
C CYS A 128 10.10 -13.39 -0.60
N ALA A 129 11.41 -13.67 -0.69
CA ALA A 129 12.36 -12.80 -1.39
C ALA A 129 12.04 -12.76 -2.89
N GLU A 130 11.68 -13.91 -3.46
CA GLU A 130 11.18 -13.99 -4.82
C GLU A 130 9.67 -13.69 -4.86
N PRO A 131 9.25 -12.80 -5.77
CA PRO A 131 7.85 -12.44 -5.97
C PRO A 131 6.95 -13.63 -6.25
N TRP A 132 5.77 -13.67 -5.63
CA TRP A 132 4.74 -14.67 -5.95
C TRP A 132 5.16 -16.12 -5.73
N THR A 133 6.27 -16.33 -5.03
CA THR A 133 6.76 -17.67 -4.72
C THR A 133 6.14 -18.16 -3.42
N LEU A 134 5.96 -19.48 -3.36
CA LEU A 134 5.48 -20.14 -2.16
C LEU A 134 6.64 -20.28 -1.16
N PRO A 135 6.40 -20.03 0.14
CA PRO A 135 7.41 -20.34 1.15
C PRO A 135 7.72 -21.83 1.09
N LYS A 136 8.99 -22.16 0.83
CA LYS A 136 9.45 -23.55 0.81
C LYS A 136 9.40 -24.08 2.24
N ARG A 137 8.62 -25.14 2.47
CA ARG A 137 8.57 -25.83 3.77
C ARG A 137 9.98 -26.32 4.09
N VAL A 138 10.57 -25.84 5.19
CA VAL A 138 11.87 -26.34 5.65
C VAL A 138 11.73 -27.84 5.87
N ARG A 139 12.41 -28.64 5.06
CA ARG A 139 12.36 -30.10 5.17
C ARG A 139 13.08 -30.46 6.47
N ARG A 140 12.39 -31.13 7.40
CA ARG A 140 12.88 -31.48 8.75
C ARG A 140 14.23 -32.22 8.77
N SER A 141 14.67 -32.76 7.63
CA SER A 141 15.98 -33.38 7.42
C SER A 141 17.17 -32.40 7.39
N GLN A 142 16.94 -31.09 7.33
CA GLN A 142 17.99 -30.05 7.29
C GLN A 142 18.25 -29.41 8.68
N LEU A 143 17.54 -29.84 9.72
CA LEU A 143 17.67 -29.36 11.10
C LEU A 143 18.67 -30.18 11.95
N LYS A 144 19.53 -30.99 11.31
CA LYS A 144 20.63 -31.69 11.98
C LYS A 144 21.95 -31.01 11.63
N VAL A 145 22.32 -29.98 12.40
CA VAL A 145 23.72 -29.61 12.70
C VAL A 145 23.74 -29.11 14.14
#